data_AF-A0A7S2YGN1-F1
#
_entry.id   AF-A0A7S2YGN1-F1
#
_cell.length_a   1.000
_cell.length_b   1.000
_cell.length_c   1.000
_cell.angle_alpha   90.00
_cell.angle_beta   90.00
_cell.angle_gamma   90.00
#
_symmetry.space_group_name_H-M   'P 1'
#
loop_
_entity.id
_entity.type
_entity.pdbx_description
1 polymer ?
#
loop_
_entity_poly.entity_id
_entity_poly.type
_entity_poly.pdbx_seq_one_letter_code
_entity_poly.pdbx_strand_id
1 'polypeptide(L)'
;AALPLFKDKLASPTAPSSPSSTSEPIPDPLSNVNFDLTKARVETAFPQALTNSELVTRASNALLPYGYGSSTLLCASLCCDEVCQELDDEFGKVYDKHYFNMGGLAGFPFGGITSFGAMANHIPDGGSCLVLYGPHVGVDSLGTIGTVERRGKRKGGSCCGSACAALDYVRGITERGASERPVPENALDAEQYFVGKALMPFAERLTEAAEPMLELPFALYEAQDDLLSQIVEQGAGGVGDDGKIALLGGIQINTPEGLSDYFLPLRMEVRNNKNEVLAELLDKFEKGGKK
;
A
#
# COMPACT_ATOMS: atom_id res chain seq x y z
N ALA A 1 35.73 -41.09 -23.21
CA ALA A 1 34.66 -41.93 -23.77
C ALA A 1 33.44 -41.04 -23.98
N ALA A 2 33.20 -40.66 -25.24
CA ALA A 2 32.03 -39.88 -25.65
C ALA A 2 30.91 -40.85 -26.03
N LEU A 3 29.69 -40.57 -25.58
CA LEU A 3 28.47 -41.31 -25.94
C LEU A 3 27.61 -40.45 -26.91
N PRO A 4 26.84 -41.09 -27.81
CA PRO A 4 26.56 -40.55 -29.13
C PRO A 4 25.21 -39.83 -29.27
N LEU A 5 25.17 -39.02 -30.33
CA LEU A 5 24.03 -38.34 -30.92
C LEU A 5 22.83 -39.26 -31.19
N PHE A 6 21.67 -38.92 -30.62
CA PHE A 6 20.37 -39.28 -31.17
C PHE A 6 19.89 -38.16 -32.08
N LYS A 7 20.00 -38.39 -33.40
CA LYS A 7 19.14 -37.77 -34.39
C LYS A 7 17.87 -38.62 -34.44
N ASP A 8 16.72 -38.05 -34.09
CA ASP A 8 15.48 -38.50 -34.68
C ASP A 8 14.45 -37.38 -34.82
N LYS A 9 13.68 -37.53 -35.89
CA LYS A 9 12.83 -36.55 -36.56
C LYS A 9 11.64 -36.14 -35.69
N LEU A 10 11.42 -34.84 -35.55
CA LEU A 10 10.10 -34.26 -35.32
C LEU A 10 9.75 -33.42 -36.55
N ALA A 11 8.81 -33.95 -37.34
CA ALA A 11 8.14 -33.19 -38.39
C ALA A 11 7.31 -32.08 -37.73
N SER A 12 7.48 -30.85 -38.19
CA SER A 12 6.68 -29.71 -37.76
C SER A 12 5.23 -29.87 -38.24
N PRO A 13 4.22 -29.88 -37.37
CA PRO A 13 2.86 -29.66 -37.83
C PRO A 13 2.71 -28.17 -38.18
N THR A 14 2.43 -27.89 -39.45
CA THR A 14 2.02 -26.57 -39.94
C THR A 14 0.78 -26.12 -39.16
N ALA A 15 0.91 -25.00 -38.43
CA ALA A 15 -0.21 -24.38 -37.74
C ALA A 15 -1.25 -23.89 -38.77
N PRO A 16 -2.56 -24.12 -38.55
CA PRO A 16 -3.59 -23.52 -39.39
C PRO A 16 -3.60 -22.00 -39.15
N SER A 17 -3.60 -21.24 -40.24
CA SER A 17 -3.73 -19.78 -40.24
C SER A 17 -5.03 -19.36 -39.55
N SER A 18 -4.91 -18.67 -38.41
CA SER A 18 -6.02 -18.03 -37.70
C SER A 18 -6.69 -16.99 -38.61
N PRO A 19 -8.03 -16.96 -38.70
CA PRO A 19 -8.72 -15.90 -39.42
C PRO A 19 -8.44 -14.56 -38.73
N SER A 20 -8.12 -13.53 -39.52
CA SER A 20 -7.92 -12.16 -39.05
C SER A 20 -9.24 -11.63 -38.47
N SER A 21 -9.42 -11.76 -37.17
CA SER A 21 -10.46 -11.02 -36.47
C SER A 21 -10.00 -9.56 -36.41
N THR A 22 -10.57 -8.72 -37.27
CA THR A 22 -10.63 -7.29 -37.00
C THR A 22 -11.52 -7.11 -35.76
N SER A 23 -10.94 -7.28 -34.57
CA SER A 23 -11.59 -6.79 -33.35
C SER A 23 -11.60 -5.28 -33.46
N GLU A 24 -12.78 -4.68 -33.59
CA GLU A 24 -12.94 -3.26 -33.34
C GLU A 24 -12.26 -2.92 -32.00
N PRO A 25 -11.55 -1.78 -31.89
CA PRO A 25 -11.04 -1.35 -30.60
C PRO A 25 -12.21 -1.32 -29.62
N ILE A 26 -12.07 -2.02 -28.49
CA ILE A 26 -13.00 -1.84 -27.38
C ILE A 26 -12.99 -0.33 -27.09
N PRO A 27 -14.14 0.37 -27.16
CA PRO A 27 -14.18 1.80 -26.88
C PRO A 27 -13.53 2.02 -25.52
N ASP A 28 -12.58 2.94 -25.44
CA ASP A 28 -12.01 3.34 -24.16
C ASP A 28 -13.16 3.86 -23.28
N PRO A 29 -13.55 3.11 -22.22
CA PRO A 29 -14.68 3.49 -21.39
C PRO A 29 -14.42 4.82 -20.65
N LEU A 30 -13.18 5.33 -20.67
CA LEU A 30 -12.75 6.55 -19.98
C LEU A 30 -12.89 7.83 -20.81
N SER A 31 -13.21 7.74 -22.11
CA SER A 31 -13.20 8.90 -23.02
C SER A 31 -14.20 10.03 -22.67
N ASN A 32 -15.10 9.84 -21.70
CA ASN A 32 -16.01 10.87 -21.17
C ASN A 32 -16.29 10.72 -19.65
N VAL A 33 -15.39 10.11 -18.88
CA VAL A 33 -15.64 9.92 -17.44
C VAL A 33 -15.49 11.24 -16.70
N ASN A 34 -16.60 11.73 -16.13
CA ASN A 34 -16.58 12.86 -15.22
C ASN A 34 -16.09 12.40 -13.84
N PHE A 35 -14.90 12.82 -13.44
CA PHE A 35 -14.30 12.50 -12.15
C PHE A 35 -14.81 13.34 -10.96
N ASP A 36 -15.74 14.28 -11.19
CA ASP A 36 -16.27 15.16 -10.13
C ASP A 36 -16.89 14.36 -8.97
N LEU A 37 -17.58 13.26 -9.27
CA LEU A 37 -18.19 12.41 -8.25
C LEU A 37 -17.15 11.70 -7.39
N THR A 38 -16.12 11.12 -8.02
CA THR A 38 -14.99 10.51 -7.32
C THR A 38 -14.27 11.53 -6.45
N LYS A 39 -13.95 12.72 -6.98
CA LYS A 39 -13.29 13.79 -6.22
C LYS A 39 -14.12 14.24 -5.01
N ALA A 40 -15.41 14.54 -5.23
CA ALA A 40 -16.31 14.92 -4.15
C ALA A 40 -16.43 13.82 -3.10
N ARG A 41 -16.42 12.55 -3.53
CA ARG A 41 -16.43 11.42 -2.60
C ARG A 41 -15.14 11.36 -1.77
N VAL A 42 -13.97 11.48 -2.40
CA VAL A 42 -12.69 11.51 -1.69
C VAL A 42 -12.64 12.66 -0.70
N GLU A 43 -13.06 13.87 -1.09
CA GLU A 43 -13.08 15.04 -0.20
C GLU A 43 -14.03 14.91 0.98
N THR A 44 -15.18 14.25 0.81
CA THR A 44 -16.15 14.07 1.89
C THR A 44 -15.79 12.92 2.82
N ALA A 45 -15.28 11.81 2.27
CA ALA A 45 -14.91 10.62 3.04
C ALA A 45 -13.51 10.75 3.69
N PHE A 46 -12.60 11.50 3.06
CA PHE A 46 -11.20 11.67 3.47
C PHE A 46 -10.77 13.15 3.38
N PRO A 47 -11.31 14.04 4.23
CA PRO A 47 -11.19 15.50 4.05
C PRO A 47 -9.77 16.06 3.99
N GLN A 48 -8.80 15.42 4.65
CA GLN A 48 -7.39 15.82 4.63
C GLN A 48 -6.54 15.06 3.60
N ALA A 49 -7.14 14.24 2.73
CA ALA A 49 -6.41 13.46 1.74
C ALA A 49 -5.75 14.34 0.68
N LEU A 50 -4.44 14.20 0.51
CA LEU A 50 -3.63 14.94 -0.46
C LEU A 50 -3.49 14.12 -1.74
N THR A 51 -3.37 14.77 -2.89
CA THR A 51 -2.90 14.06 -4.09
C THR A 51 -1.48 13.53 -3.88
N ASN A 52 -1.08 12.48 -4.60
CA ASN A 52 0.29 11.94 -4.48
C ASN A 52 1.37 13.04 -4.66
N SER A 53 1.19 13.94 -5.63
CA SER A 53 2.13 15.04 -5.87
C SER A 53 2.20 16.03 -4.70
N GLU A 54 1.06 16.40 -4.11
CA GLU A 54 1.02 17.25 -2.92
C GLU A 54 1.66 16.57 -1.71
N LEU A 55 1.39 15.27 -1.50
CA LEU A 55 1.99 14.48 -0.43
C LEU A 55 3.52 14.47 -0.55
N VAL A 56 4.06 14.08 -1.70
CA VAL A 56 5.51 13.99 -1.94
C VAL A 56 6.17 15.35 -1.78
N THR A 57 5.55 16.41 -2.29
CA THR A 57 6.05 17.79 -2.14
C THR A 57 6.08 18.21 -0.67
N ARG A 58 5.05 17.90 0.10
CA ARG A 58 5.01 18.27 1.53
C ARG A 58 5.98 17.44 2.36
N ALA A 59 6.05 16.13 2.11
CA ALA A 59 6.97 15.23 2.81
C ALA A 59 8.44 15.62 2.57
N SER A 60 8.83 15.84 1.31
CA SER A 60 10.19 16.27 0.98
C SER A 60 10.58 17.59 1.63
N ASN A 61 9.68 18.59 1.62
CA ASN A 61 9.91 19.87 2.27
C ASN A 61 9.96 19.76 3.80
N ALA A 62 9.08 18.96 4.41
CA ALA A 62 9.03 18.79 5.87
C ALA A 62 10.25 18.04 6.40
N LEU A 63 10.82 17.13 5.61
CA LEU A 63 11.97 16.31 6.00
C LEU A 63 13.32 16.97 5.68
N LEU A 64 13.37 17.96 4.78
CA LEU A 64 14.60 18.65 4.40
C LEU A 64 15.40 19.22 5.60
N PRO A 65 14.79 19.86 6.63
CA PRO A 65 15.51 20.33 7.81
C PRO A 65 16.17 19.23 8.65
N TYR A 66 15.76 17.97 8.45
CA TYR A 66 16.27 16.80 9.19
C TYR A 66 17.34 16.03 8.40
N GLY A 67 17.77 16.55 7.24
CA GLY A 67 18.85 15.98 6.43
C GLY A 67 18.41 14.94 5.40
N TYR A 68 17.11 14.80 5.16
CA TYR A 68 16.58 13.92 4.12
C TYR A 68 16.81 14.51 2.73
N GLY A 69 17.18 13.65 1.78
CA GLY A 69 17.51 14.02 0.41
C GLY A 69 18.15 12.85 -0.33
N SER A 70 19.29 13.08 -0.96
CA SER A 70 20.00 12.05 -1.76
C SER A 70 20.57 10.88 -0.95
N SER A 71 20.69 11.00 0.37
CA SER A 71 21.13 9.94 1.28
C SER A 71 19.96 9.28 2.03
N THR A 72 18.72 9.54 1.60
CA THR A 72 17.54 8.86 2.12
C THR A 72 17.36 7.51 1.43
N LEU A 73 17.17 6.44 2.21
CA LEU A 73 16.60 5.19 1.69
C LEU A 73 15.09 5.20 1.88
N LEU A 74 14.33 5.10 0.78
CA LEU A 74 12.89 4.87 0.85
C LEU A 74 12.61 3.40 1.22
N CYS A 75 11.72 3.20 2.18
CA CYS A 75 11.15 1.90 2.51
C CYS A 75 9.62 1.97 2.43
N ALA A 76 9.00 1.04 1.73
CA ALA A 76 7.55 0.98 1.55
C ALA A 76 6.96 -0.25 2.24
N SER A 77 5.87 -0.04 2.97
CA SER A 77 4.96 -1.08 3.45
C SER A 77 3.55 -0.79 2.95
N LEU A 78 3.34 -1.05 1.67
CA LEU A 78 2.06 -0.92 0.98
C LEU A 78 1.56 -2.29 0.50
N CYS A 79 0.30 -2.34 0.06
CA CYS A 79 -0.31 -3.58 -0.41
C CYS A 79 0.36 -4.06 -1.69
N CYS A 80 0.43 -5.37 -1.90
CA CYS A 80 0.96 -5.96 -3.14
C CYS A 80 0.06 -5.75 -4.38
N ASP A 81 -1.08 -5.08 -4.21
CA ASP A 81 -2.02 -4.72 -5.29
C ASP A 81 -1.34 -3.76 -6.27
N GLU A 82 -1.50 -3.97 -7.58
CA GLU A 82 -0.75 -3.22 -8.60
C GLU A 82 -1.06 -1.71 -8.59
N VAL A 83 -2.25 -1.34 -8.12
CA VAL A 83 -2.65 0.08 -8.02
C VAL A 83 -1.88 0.84 -6.94
N CYS A 84 -1.21 0.14 -6.02
CA CYS A 84 -0.44 0.79 -4.96
C CYS A 84 0.90 1.35 -5.47
N GLN A 85 1.42 0.83 -6.58
CA GLN A 85 2.77 1.11 -7.09
C GLN A 85 2.97 2.57 -7.51
N GLU A 86 1.91 3.29 -7.90
CA GLU A 86 2.04 4.69 -8.34
C GLU A 86 2.60 5.59 -7.24
N LEU A 87 2.26 5.34 -5.98
CA LEU A 87 2.75 6.14 -4.87
C LEU A 87 4.25 5.90 -4.61
N ASP A 88 4.70 4.65 -4.70
CA ASP A 88 6.11 4.29 -4.60
C ASP A 88 6.92 4.98 -5.71
N ASP A 89 6.39 4.98 -6.94
CA ASP A 89 7.02 5.63 -8.09
C ASP A 89 7.15 7.15 -7.90
N GLU A 90 6.15 7.83 -7.32
CA GLU A 90 6.21 9.26 -7.02
C GLU A 90 7.27 9.60 -5.97
N PHE A 91 7.37 8.83 -4.89
CA PHE A 91 8.44 9.01 -3.90
C PHE A 91 9.82 8.65 -4.45
N GLY A 92 9.91 7.62 -5.30
CA GLY A 92 11.16 7.18 -5.92
C GLY A 92 11.79 8.24 -6.85
N LYS A 93 10.99 9.17 -7.37
CA LYS A 93 11.51 10.35 -8.11
C LYS A 93 12.31 11.31 -7.21
N VAL A 94 12.09 11.28 -5.89
CA VAL A 94 12.75 12.16 -4.91
C VAL A 94 13.90 11.46 -4.19
N TYR A 95 13.72 10.20 -3.80
CA TYR A 95 14.63 9.48 -2.89
C TYR A 95 15.36 8.28 -3.50
N ASP A 96 15.38 8.15 -4.84
CA ASP A 96 15.82 6.99 -5.62
C ASP A 96 14.69 5.98 -5.93
N LYS A 97 14.69 5.48 -7.17
CA LYS A 97 13.71 4.52 -7.69
C LYS A 97 13.84 3.14 -7.05
N HIS A 98 15.00 2.85 -6.47
CA HIS A 98 15.26 1.61 -5.78
C HIS A 98 14.91 1.76 -4.30
N TYR A 99 13.70 1.33 -3.94
CA TYR A 99 13.22 1.33 -2.57
C TYR A 99 13.24 -0.07 -1.95
N PHE A 100 13.25 -0.13 -0.63
CA PHE A 100 13.12 -1.37 0.12
C PHE A 100 11.63 -1.69 0.36
N ASN A 101 11.15 -2.88 -0.02
CA ASN A 101 9.77 -3.29 0.25
C ASN A 101 9.69 -4.19 1.48
N MET A 102 8.91 -3.79 2.48
CA MET A 102 8.64 -4.57 3.69
C MET A 102 7.15 -4.92 3.87
N GLY A 103 6.31 -4.54 2.90
CA GLY A 103 4.87 -4.73 2.91
C GLY A 103 4.44 -6.16 2.57
N GLY A 104 3.15 -6.30 2.26
CA GLY A 104 2.50 -7.56 1.92
C GLY A 104 0.99 -7.36 1.80
N LEU A 105 0.19 -8.41 1.96
CA LEU A 105 -1.26 -8.30 1.84
C LEU A 105 -1.84 -7.20 2.75
N ALA A 106 -2.73 -6.38 2.17
CA ALA A 106 -3.35 -5.20 2.77
C ALA A 106 -2.40 -4.07 3.22
N GLY A 107 -1.09 -4.19 3.00
CA GLY A 107 -0.09 -3.18 3.39
C GLY A 107 0.58 -3.43 4.74
N PHE A 108 0.32 -4.57 5.38
CA PHE A 108 1.00 -4.90 6.63
C PHE A 108 2.52 -5.06 6.42
N PRO A 109 3.34 -4.61 7.39
CA PRO A 109 4.79 -4.74 7.36
C PRO A 109 5.25 -6.18 7.67
N PHE A 110 4.80 -7.16 6.87
CA PHE A 110 5.06 -8.58 7.10
C PHE A 110 6.53 -8.99 6.98
N GLY A 111 7.37 -8.15 6.38
CA GLY A 111 8.82 -8.31 6.46
C GLY A 111 9.36 -8.30 7.90
N GLY A 112 8.65 -7.64 8.82
CA GLY A 112 8.97 -7.63 10.24
C GLY A 112 10.33 -7.03 10.58
N ILE A 113 10.83 -7.39 11.76
CA ILE A 113 12.09 -6.88 12.31
C ILE A 113 13.29 -7.26 11.45
N THR A 114 13.28 -8.46 10.86
CA THR A 114 14.36 -8.92 9.98
C THR A 114 14.48 -8.04 8.73
N SER A 115 13.36 -7.74 8.07
CA SER A 115 13.37 -6.84 6.91
C SER A 115 13.74 -5.41 7.31
N PHE A 116 13.26 -4.91 8.45
CA PHE A 116 13.65 -3.58 8.94
C PHE A 116 15.16 -3.49 9.20
N GLY A 117 15.75 -4.51 9.84
CA GLY A 117 17.19 -4.59 10.05
C GLY A 117 17.99 -4.69 8.74
N ALA A 118 17.48 -5.44 7.75
CA ALA A 118 18.10 -5.49 6.42
C ALA A 118 18.05 -4.12 5.72
N MET A 119 16.90 -3.45 5.76
CA MET A 119 16.73 -2.08 5.25
C MET A 119 17.70 -1.11 5.93
N ALA A 120 17.83 -1.18 7.26
CA ALA A 120 18.73 -0.31 8.02
C ALA A 120 20.20 -0.43 7.58
N ASN A 121 20.65 -1.64 7.25
CA ASN A 121 22.01 -1.89 6.74
C ASN A 121 22.22 -1.39 5.30
N HIS A 122 21.16 -1.03 4.58
CA HIS A 122 21.22 -0.51 3.22
C HIS A 122 21.10 1.02 3.16
N ILE A 123 20.86 1.67 4.30
CA ILE A 123 20.83 3.14 4.38
C ILE A 123 22.23 3.65 3.96
N PRO A 124 22.31 4.66 3.05
CA PRO A 124 23.59 5.28 2.69
C PRO A 124 24.36 5.76 3.91
N ASP A 125 25.70 5.76 3.84
CA ASP A 125 26.55 6.27 4.93
C ASP A 125 26.15 7.70 5.33
N GLY A 126 25.92 7.94 6.63
CA GLY A 126 25.42 9.22 7.16
C GLY A 126 23.99 9.59 6.75
N GLY A 127 23.26 8.63 6.16
CA GLY A 127 21.90 8.77 5.65
C GLY A 127 20.82 8.50 6.69
N SER A 128 19.58 8.38 6.22
CA SER A 128 18.39 8.09 7.03
C SER A 128 17.38 7.31 6.20
N CYS A 129 16.38 6.72 6.84
CA CYS A 129 15.29 6.06 6.12
C CYS A 129 13.97 6.83 6.26
N LEU A 130 13.17 6.77 5.19
CA LEU A 130 11.75 7.14 5.20
C LEU A 130 10.93 5.87 5.01
N VAL A 131 10.13 5.51 6.01
CA VAL A 131 9.16 4.42 5.92
C VAL A 131 7.80 5.01 5.56
N LEU A 132 7.36 4.74 4.33
CA LEU A 132 6.02 5.01 3.83
C LEU A 132 5.15 3.77 4.03
N TYR A 133 4.00 3.89 4.69
CA TYR A 133 3.17 2.74 4.99
C TYR A 133 1.69 3.06 5.13
N GLY A 134 0.87 2.04 4.96
CA GLY A 134 -0.56 2.14 5.19
C GLY A 134 -1.40 1.17 4.35
N PRO A 135 -2.69 1.02 4.70
CA PRO A 135 -3.61 0.30 3.86
C PRO A 135 -4.03 1.15 2.67
N HIS A 136 -4.75 0.52 1.75
CA HIS A 136 -5.33 1.20 0.61
C HIS A 136 -6.82 0.90 0.44
N VAL A 137 -7.53 1.81 -0.22
CA VAL A 137 -8.94 1.67 -0.58
C VAL A 137 -9.20 2.27 -1.95
N GLY A 138 -10.00 1.60 -2.77
CA GLY A 138 -10.44 2.13 -4.06
C GLY A 138 -11.67 3.02 -3.92
N VAL A 139 -11.73 4.08 -4.74
CA VAL A 139 -12.95 4.86 -4.99
C VAL A 139 -13.18 4.91 -6.50
N ASP A 140 -14.26 4.30 -6.97
CA ASP A 140 -14.54 4.18 -8.40
C ASP A 140 -15.10 5.47 -9.03
N SER A 141 -15.33 5.45 -10.34
CA SER A 141 -15.90 6.58 -11.10
C SER A 141 -17.32 6.97 -10.65
N LEU A 142 -18.00 6.11 -9.90
CA LEU A 142 -19.33 6.35 -9.33
C LEU A 142 -19.27 6.81 -7.87
N GLY A 143 -18.07 7.02 -7.32
CA GLY A 143 -17.89 7.38 -5.90
C GLY A 143 -18.13 6.21 -4.94
N THR A 144 -18.11 4.97 -5.42
CA THR A 144 -18.24 3.77 -4.57
C THR A 144 -16.91 3.47 -3.89
N ILE A 145 -16.91 3.41 -2.57
CA ILE A 145 -15.72 3.06 -1.77
C ILE A 145 -15.57 1.54 -1.68
N GLY A 146 -14.35 1.05 -1.78
CA GLY A 146 -14.00 -0.37 -1.72
C GLY A 146 -13.82 -1.04 -3.08
N THR A 147 -13.84 -0.27 -4.17
CA THR A 147 -13.68 -0.72 -5.55
C THR A 147 -13.05 0.39 -6.39
N VAL A 148 -12.35 0.01 -7.45
CA VAL A 148 -11.82 0.94 -8.46
C VAL A 148 -11.77 0.23 -9.81
N GLU A 149 -12.03 0.95 -10.90
CA GLU A 149 -11.87 0.44 -12.25
C GLU A 149 -10.43 -0.05 -12.48
N ARG A 150 -10.27 -1.18 -13.17
CA ARG A 150 -8.96 -1.79 -13.44
C ARG A 150 -8.76 -1.98 -14.93
N ARG A 151 -7.53 -1.69 -15.38
CA ARG A 151 -7.14 -1.77 -16.79
C ARG A 151 -7.50 -3.13 -17.39
N GLY A 152 -8.27 -3.11 -18.48
CA GLY A 152 -8.68 -4.31 -19.22
C GLY A 152 -9.79 -5.14 -18.55
N LYS A 153 -10.44 -4.65 -17.49
CA LYS A 153 -11.54 -5.37 -16.81
C LYS A 153 -12.85 -4.59 -16.88
N ARG A 154 -13.95 -5.29 -17.18
CA ARG A 154 -15.32 -4.72 -17.10
C ARG A 154 -15.81 -4.49 -15.66
N LYS A 155 -15.24 -5.21 -14.69
CA LYS A 155 -15.54 -5.10 -13.26
C LYS A 155 -14.23 -4.96 -12.51
N GLY A 156 -14.08 -3.85 -11.78
CA GLY A 156 -12.90 -3.57 -10.96
C GLY A 156 -12.67 -4.62 -9.89
N GLY A 157 -13.74 -4.94 -9.16
CA GLY A 157 -13.69 -5.83 -8.00
C GLY A 157 -13.25 -5.08 -6.75
N SER A 158 -13.06 -5.81 -5.66
CA SER A 158 -12.66 -5.26 -4.37
C SER A 158 -11.29 -4.56 -4.43
N CYS A 159 -11.17 -3.45 -3.71
CA CYS A 159 -9.94 -2.69 -3.52
C CYS A 159 -9.97 -2.03 -2.13
N CYS A 160 -9.22 -2.49 -1.12
CA CYS A 160 -8.27 -3.62 -1.10
C CYS A 160 -8.95 -5.00 -1.07
N GLY A 161 -8.52 -5.92 -1.94
CA GLY A 161 -9.08 -7.29 -1.97
C GLY A 161 -8.82 -8.12 -0.71
N SER A 162 -7.60 -8.06 -0.17
CA SER A 162 -7.23 -8.73 1.07
C SER A 162 -8.04 -8.21 2.26
N ALA A 163 -8.19 -6.89 2.36
CA ALA A 163 -9.00 -6.23 3.39
C ALA A 163 -10.46 -6.66 3.33
N CYS A 164 -11.06 -6.69 2.12
CA CYS A 164 -12.45 -7.12 1.94
C CYS A 164 -12.64 -8.58 2.39
N ALA A 165 -11.71 -9.47 2.02
CA ALA A 165 -11.76 -10.87 2.46
C ALA A 165 -11.58 -11.01 3.98
N ALA A 166 -10.78 -10.14 4.60
CA ALA A 166 -10.61 -10.09 6.05
C ALA A 166 -11.87 -9.56 6.76
N LEU A 167 -12.53 -8.54 6.22
CA LEU A 167 -13.84 -8.07 6.70
C LEU A 167 -14.91 -9.17 6.58
N ASP A 168 -14.94 -9.90 5.46
CA ASP A 168 -15.85 -11.03 5.28
C ASP A 168 -15.57 -12.15 6.28
N TYR A 169 -14.30 -12.40 6.63
CA TYR A 169 -13.91 -13.32 7.69
C TYR A 169 -14.45 -12.88 9.06
N VAL A 170 -14.25 -11.60 9.43
CA VAL A 170 -14.77 -11.00 10.68
C VAL A 170 -16.29 -11.19 10.76
N ARG A 171 -17.03 -10.80 9.71
CA ARG A 171 -18.49 -10.98 9.62
C ARG A 171 -18.91 -12.45 9.70
N GLY A 172 -18.09 -13.34 9.17
CA GLY A 172 -18.30 -14.78 9.28
C GLY A 172 -18.43 -15.21 10.74
N ILE A 173 -17.57 -14.69 11.60
CA ILE A 173 -17.54 -15.03 13.02
C ILE A 173 -18.63 -14.30 13.78
N THR A 174 -18.75 -12.98 13.59
CA THR A 174 -19.61 -12.12 14.40
C THR A 174 -21.09 -12.21 14.04
N GLU A 175 -21.41 -12.34 12.75
CA GLU A 175 -22.79 -12.30 12.25
C GLU A 175 -23.29 -13.69 11.83
N ARG A 176 -22.40 -14.58 11.38
CA ARG A 176 -22.77 -15.89 10.78
C ARG A 176 -22.40 -17.09 11.64
N GLY A 177 -21.83 -16.88 12.83
CA GLY A 177 -21.52 -17.94 13.79
C GLY A 177 -20.39 -18.88 13.33
N ALA A 178 -19.54 -18.46 12.40
CA ALA A 178 -18.34 -19.21 12.05
C ALA A 178 -17.34 -19.21 13.20
N SER A 179 -16.53 -20.26 13.29
CA SER A 179 -15.41 -20.31 14.23
C SER A 179 -14.17 -19.65 13.63
N GLU A 180 -13.30 -19.12 14.50
CA GLU A 180 -12.01 -18.59 14.08
C GLU A 180 -11.16 -19.67 13.40
N ARG A 181 -10.41 -19.26 12.37
CA ARG A 181 -9.46 -20.16 11.70
C ARG A 181 -8.30 -20.52 12.65
N PRO A 182 -7.77 -21.76 12.60
CA PRO A 182 -6.56 -22.12 13.34
C PRO A 182 -5.35 -21.35 12.79
N VAL A 183 -4.30 -21.22 13.59
CA VAL A 183 -3.02 -20.65 13.15
C VAL A 183 -2.49 -21.48 11.98
N PRO A 184 -2.07 -20.86 10.85
CA PRO A 184 -1.52 -21.58 9.71
C PRO A 184 -0.27 -22.38 10.10
N GLU A 185 -0.21 -23.65 9.68
CA GLU A 185 0.95 -24.53 9.89
C GLU A 185 2.07 -24.30 8.86
N ASN A 186 1.77 -23.56 7.78
CA ASN A 186 2.70 -23.27 6.70
C ASN A 186 2.43 -21.89 6.09
N ALA A 187 3.33 -21.45 5.21
CA ALA A 187 3.32 -20.10 4.64
C ALA A 187 2.35 -19.89 3.46
N LEU A 188 1.58 -20.90 3.04
CA LEU A 188 0.81 -20.85 1.79
C LEU A 188 -0.19 -19.69 1.72
N ASP A 189 -0.83 -19.35 2.84
CA ASP A 189 -1.81 -18.26 2.95
C ASP A 189 -1.71 -17.55 4.32
N ALA A 190 -0.49 -17.53 4.89
CA ALA A 190 -0.26 -17.04 6.24
C ALA A 190 -0.52 -15.54 6.39
N GLU A 191 -0.17 -14.73 5.38
CA GLU A 191 -0.44 -13.29 5.39
C GLU A 191 -1.93 -13.00 5.53
N GLN A 192 -2.79 -13.63 4.72
CA GLN A 192 -4.24 -13.38 4.76
C GLN A 192 -4.86 -13.81 6.09
N TYR A 193 -4.30 -14.84 6.74
CA TYR A 193 -4.68 -15.19 8.10
C TYR A 193 -4.38 -14.04 9.07
N PHE A 194 -3.17 -13.49 9.04
CA PHE A 194 -2.78 -12.41 9.93
C PHE A 194 -3.54 -11.10 9.66
N VAL A 195 -3.85 -10.77 8.40
CA VAL A 195 -4.75 -9.65 8.07
C VAL A 195 -6.12 -9.85 8.73
N GLY A 196 -6.72 -11.05 8.59
CA GLY A 196 -8.00 -11.38 9.21
C GLY A 196 -7.98 -11.31 10.74
N LYS A 197 -6.90 -11.81 11.36
CA LYS A 197 -6.71 -11.74 12.81
C LYS A 197 -6.53 -10.32 13.32
N ALA A 198 -5.79 -9.49 12.60
CA ALA A 198 -5.53 -8.11 12.96
C ALA A 198 -6.81 -7.25 12.98
N LEU A 199 -7.85 -7.63 12.22
CA LEU A 199 -9.14 -6.93 12.23
C LEU A 199 -10.12 -7.40 13.32
N MET A 200 -9.87 -8.54 13.99
CA MET A 200 -10.78 -9.05 15.03
C MET A 200 -11.03 -8.07 16.18
N PRO A 201 -10.03 -7.31 16.68
CA PRO A 201 -10.28 -6.28 17.71
C PRO A 201 -11.21 -5.15 17.25
N PHE A 202 -11.38 -4.96 15.94
CA PHE A 202 -12.21 -3.91 15.33
C PHE A 202 -13.58 -4.44 14.88
N ALA A 203 -13.91 -5.69 15.21
CA ALA A 203 -15.08 -6.40 14.71
C ALA A 203 -16.41 -5.65 14.91
N GLU A 204 -16.68 -5.17 16.12
CA GLU A 204 -17.88 -4.41 16.45
C GLU A 204 -17.94 -3.12 15.61
N ARG A 205 -16.87 -2.31 15.65
CA ARG A 205 -16.74 -1.07 14.86
C ARG A 205 -16.99 -1.29 13.37
N LEU A 206 -16.45 -2.36 12.79
CA LEU A 206 -16.59 -2.68 11.37
C LEU A 206 -17.98 -3.19 10.98
N THR A 207 -18.65 -3.91 11.88
CA THR A 207 -19.98 -4.48 11.62
C THR A 207 -21.11 -3.49 11.87
N GLU A 208 -20.90 -2.54 12.79
CA GLU A 208 -21.86 -1.48 13.12
C GLU A 208 -21.67 -0.20 12.29
N ALA A 209 -20.56 -0.05 11.58
CA ALA A 209 -20.29 1.12 10.73
C ALA A 209 -21.40 1.33 9.70
N ALA A 210 -21.87 2.57 9.56
CA ALA A 210 -22.84 2.94 8.52
C ALA A 210 -22.28 2.69 7.10
N GLU A 211 -20.97 2.89 6.93
CA GLU A 211 -20.25 2.62 5.69
C GLU A 211 -19.01 1.75 5.96
N PRO A 212 -19.15 0.42 6.04
CA PRO A 212 -18.05 -0.47 6.44
C PRO A 212 -16.82 -0.40 5.53
N MET A 213 -17.02 -0.12 4.24
CA MET A 213 -15.91 0.03 3.27
C MET A 213 -15.12 1.32 3.47
N LEU A 214 -15.74 2.36 4.06
CA LEU A 214 -15.03 3.56 4.50
C LEU A 214 -14.29 3.30 5.82
N GLU A 215 -14.90 2.57 6.74
CA GLU A 215 -14.31 2.26 8.05
C GLU A 215 -13.09 1.32 7.97
N LEU A 216 -13.15 0.35 7.06
CA LEU A 216 -12.15 -0.71 6.89
C LEU A 216 -10.69 -0.21 6.78
N PRO A 217 -10.34 0.78 5.93
CA PRO A 217 -8.97 1.28 5.87
C PRO A 217 -8.52 1.98 7.17
N PHE A 218 -9.40 2.56 7.97
CA PHE A 218 -9.02 3.14 9.27
C PHE A 218 -8.69 2.06 10.30
N ALA A 219 -9.52 1.03 10.40
CA ALA A 219 -9.25 -0.11 11.28
C ALA A 219 -7.96 -0.84 10.89
N LEU A 220 -7.69 -0.99 9.58
CA LEU A 220 -6.44 -1.54 9.09
C LEU A 220 -5.25 -0.66 9.45
N TYR A 221 -5.36 0.66 9.28
CA TYR A 221 -4.29 1.58 9.58
C TYR A 221 -3.88 1.49 11.06
N GLU A 222 -4.85 1.45 11.97
CA GLU A 222 -4.58 1.29 13.41
C GLU A 222 -3.80 -0.01 13.71
N ALA A 223 -4.19 -1.13 13.09
CA ALA A 223 -3.48 -2.40 13.25
C ALA A 223 -2.07 -2.40 12.63
N GLN A 224 -1.90 -1.73 11.48
CA GLN A 224 -0.62 -1.63 10.79
C GLN A 224 0.36 -0.70 11.50
N ASP A 225 -0.13 0.43 12.01
CA ASP A 225 0.65 1.40 12.78
C ASP A 225 1.15 0.80 14.09
N ASP A 226 0.32 0.00 14.77
CA ASP A 226 0.73 -0.75 15.96
C ASP A 226 1.85 -1.74 15.64
N LEU A 227 1.68 -2.58 14.60
CA LEU A 227 2.71 -3.54 14.20
C LEU A 227 4.01 -2.86 13.77
N LEU A 228 3.93 -1.78 12.98
CA LEU A 228 5.11 -1.03 12.57
C LEU A 228 5.80 -0.40 13.77
N SER A 229 5.06 0.15 14.73
CA SER A 229 5.62 0.73 15.94
C SER A 229 6.41 -0.31 16.75
N GLN A 230 5.90 -1.54 16.88
CA GLN A 230 6.62 -2.65 17.50
C GLN A 230 7.89 -3.06 16.73
N ILE A 231 7.84 -3.02 15.39
CA ILE A 231 9.00 -3.31 14.53
C ILE A 231 10.07 -2.23 14.71
N VAL A 232 9.69 -0.95 14.67
CA VAL A 232 10.61 0.18 14.83
C VAL A 232 11.20 0.19 16.24
N GLU A 233 10.41 -0.07 17.28
CA GLU A 233 10.90 -0.16 18.66
C GLU A 233 12.02 -1.20 18.80
N GLN A 234 11.86 -2.36 18.17
CA GLN A 234 12.85 -3.44 18.24
C GLN A 234 14.00 -3.28 17.23
N GLY A 235 13.76 -2.58 16.12
CA GLY A 235 14.67 -2.47 14.98
C GLY A 235 15.47 -1.17 14.90
N ALA A 236 15.04 -0.10 15.61
CA ALA A 236 15.63 1.24 15.46
C ALA A 236 17.14 1.28 15.72
N GLY A 237 17.63 0.46 16.66
CA GLY A 237 19.05 0.35 16.98
C GLY A 237 19.91 -0.21 15.84
N GLY A 238 19.31 -0.77 14.78
CA GLY A 238 19.99 -1.18 13.56
C GLY A 238 20.34 -0.02 12.63
N VAL A 239 19.73 1.16 12.82
CA VAL A 239 20.07 2.36 12.04
C VAL A 239 21.38 2.96 12.56
N GLY A 240 22.39 2.96 11.70
CA GLY A 240 23.75 3.37 12.02
C GLY A 240 23.91 4.85 12.39
N ASP A 241 24.99 5.15 13.10
CA ASP A 241 25.46 6.49 13.46
C ASP A 241 24.35 7.40 14.05
N ASP A 242 24.18 8.61 13.50
CA ASP A 242 23.13 9.56 13.85
C ASP A 242 21.94 9.51 12.87
N GLY A 243 21.79 8.36 12.17
CA GLY A 243 20.72 8.11 11.21
C GLY A 243 19.34 8.20 11.85
N LYS A 244 18.36 8.64 11.06
CA LYS A 244 16.98 8.90 11.49
C LYS A 244 16.01 7.98 10.78
N ILE A 245 14.84 7.84 11.40
CA ILE A 245 13.72 7.06 10.90
C ILE A 245 12.54 8.02 10.78
N ALA A 246 12.15 8.34 9.55
CA ALA A 246 10.93 9.10 9.28
C ALA A 246 9.81 8.11 9.03
N LEU A 247 8.68 8.31 9.69
CA LEU A 247 7.50 7.46 9.53
C LEU A 247 6.39 8.31 8.91
N LEU A 248 6.00 7.97 7.68
CA LEU A 248 4.86 8.55 6.98
C LEU A 248 3.77 7.48 6.84
N GLY A 249 2.82 7.51 7.77
CA GLY A 249 1.71 6.57 7.84
C GLY A 249 0.41 7.21 7.40
N GLY A 250 -0.44 6.47 6.71
CA GLY A 250 -1.75 6.96 6.32
C GLY A 250 -2.58 5.95 5.53
N ILE A 251 -3.57 6.43 4.80
CA ILE A 251 -4.44 5.61 3.95
C ILE A 251 -4.23 6.02 2.49
N GLN A 252 -3.79 5.10 1.66
CA GLN A 252 -3.74 5.30 0.20
C GLN A 252 -5.14 5.15 -0.40
N ILE A 253 -5.51 6.04 -1.31
CA ILE A 253 -6.83 6.10 -1.92
C ILE A 253 -6.65 6.02 -3.43
N ASN A 254 -6.97 4.85 -3.99
CA ASN A 254 -6.82 4.58 -5.41
C ASN A 254 -8.04 5.02 -6.19
N THR A 255 -7.82 5.69 -7.31
CA THR A 255 -8.85 6.32 -8.13
C THR A 255 -8.80 5.81 -9.58
N PRO A 256 -9.81 6.09 -10.42
CA PRO A 256 -9.83 5.62 -11.79
C PRO A 256 -8.68 6.22 -12.60
N GLU A 257 -8.16 5.44 -13.57
CA GLU A 257 -7.12 5.91 -14.50
C GLU A 257 -7.49 7.26 -15.13
N GLY A 258 -6.56 8.22 -15.07
CA GLY A 258 -6.77 9.61 -15.51
C GLY A 258 -7.11 10.59 -14.39
N LEU A 259 -7.41 10.10 -13.17
CA LEU A 259 -7.45 10.90 -11.95
C LEU A 259 -6.19 10.65 -11.11
N SER A 260 -5.74 11.65 -10.36
CA SER A 260 -4.66 11.45 -9.38
C SER A 260 -5.17 10.60 -8.23
N ASP A 261 -4.37 9.62 -7.83
CA ASP A 261 -4.50 8.99 -6.53
C ASP A 261 -4.27 9.98 -5.38
N TYR A 262 -4.81 9.63 -4.22
CA TYR A 262 -4.70 10.41 -3.00
C TYR A 262 -4.10 9.57 -1.86
N PHE A 263 -3.67 10.27 -0.81
CA PHE A 263 -3.21 9.70 0.43
C PHE A 263 -3.71 10.56 1.59
N LEU A 264 -4.29 9.94 2.62
CA LEU A 264 -4.66 10.60 3.86
C LEU A 264 -3.56 10.37 4.92
N PRO A 265 -2.71 11.36 5.22
CA PRO A 265 -1.68 11.22 6.25
C PRO A 265 -2.34 11.17 7.63
N LEU A 266 -1.92 10.21 8.44
CA LEU A 266 -2.39 10.00 9.82
C LEU A 266 -1.23 10.00 10.82
N ARG A 267 0.00 9.80 10.35
CA ARG A 267 1.23 9.99 11.11
C ARG A 267 2.32 10.57 10.22
N MET A 268 3.02 11.57 10.73
CA MET A 268 4.27 12.02 10.17
C MET A 268 5.19 12.47 11.29
N GLU A 269 6.31 11.79 11.44
CA GLU A 269 7.27 12.08 12.50
C GLU A 269 8.69 11.65 12.12
N VAL A 270 9.67 12.18 12.85
CA VAL A 270 11.07 11.80 12.73
C VAL A 270 11.55 11.28 14.08
N ARG A 271 12.19 10.10 14.07
CA ARG A 271 12.81 9.47 15.24
C ARG A 271 14.32 9.35 15.07
N ASN A 272 15.04 9.23 16.17
CA ASN A 272 16.43 8.76 16.16
C ASN A 272 16.51 7.22 16.23
N ASN A 273 17.72 6.67 16.13
CA ASN A 273 17.99 5.23 16.25
C ASN A 273 17.79 4.64 17.66
N LYS A 274 17.35 5.44 18.63
CA LYS A 274 16.90 5.00 19.96
C LYS A 274 15.37 5.00 20.08
N ASN A 275 14.68 5.17 18.96
CA ASN A 275 13.22 5.27 18.89
C ASN A 275 12.63 6.49 19.61
N GLU A 276 13.45 7.51 19.92
CA GLU A 276 12.98 8.77 20.51
C GLU A 276 12.45 9.69 19.41
N VAL A 277 11.25 10.24 19.61
CA VAL A 277 10.64 11.20 18.68
C VAL A 277 11.41 12.52 18.75
N LEU A 278 11.98 12.92 17.61
CA LEU A 278 12.67 14.19 17.42
C LEU A 278 11.71 15.29 16.97
N ALA A 279 10.70 14.93 16.15
CA ALA A 279 9.72 15.87 15.64
C ALA A 279 8.42 15.19 15.23
N GLU A 280 7.30 15.82 15.57
CA GLU A 280 5.97 15.55 15.04
C GLU A 280 5.68 16.55 13.93
N LEU A 281 5.32 16.08 12.74
CA LEU A 281 5.24 16.87 11.50
C LEU A 281 3.90 16.73 10.77
N LEU A 282 2.91 16.06 11.38
CA LEU A 282 1.60 15.85 10.75
C LEU A 282 0.89 17.16 10.40
N ASP A 283 1.12 18.22 11.18
CA ASP A 283 0.60 19.58 10.95
C ASP A 283 1.01 20.15 9.58
N LYS A 284 2.14 19.72 9.01
CA LYS A 284 2.61 20.14 7.68
C LYS A 284 1.74 19.60 6.53
N PHE A 285 0.87 18.64 6.82
CA PHE A 285 0.05 17.94 5.83
C PHE A 285 -1.40 18.43 5.82
N GLU A 286 -1.79 19.32 6.73
CA GLU A 286 -3.15 19.87 6.78
C GLU A 286 -3.47 20.72 5.53
N LYS A 287 -4.65 20.51 4.95
CA LYS A 287 -5.20 21.40 3.92
C LYS A 287 -5.67 22.70 4.57
N GLY A 288 -5.28 23.84 3.99
CA GLY A 288 -5.71 25.16 4.44
C GLY A 288 -4.87 25.80 5.55
N GLY A 289 -3.72 25.22 5.91
CA GLY A 289 -2.75 25.84 6.82
C GLY A 289 -2.26 27.19 6.29
N LYS A 290 -2.17 28.20 7.18
CA LYS A 290 -1.63 29.53 6.85
C LYS A 290 -0.18 29.36 6.37
N LYS A 291 0.05 29.77 5.11
CA LYS A 291 1.39 30.04 4.58
C LYS A 291 2.10 31.08 5.44
#